data_AF-A0AAX6F714-F1
#
_entry.id   AF-A0AAX6F714-F1
#
_cell.length_a   1.000
_cell.length_b   1.000
_cell.length_c   1.000
_cell.angle_alpha   90.00
_cell.angle_beta   90.00
_cell.angle_gamma   90.00
#
_symmetry.space_group_name_H-M   'P 1'
#
loop_
_entity.id
_entity.type
_entity.pdbx_description
1 polymer ?
#
loop_
_entity_poly.entity_id
_entity_poly.type
_entity_poly.pdbx_seq_one_letter_code
_entity_poly.pdbx_strand_id
1 'polypeptide(L)'
;MSIHAKKLINDPNAVVTEFIEGLVETYPGLQYLDGFPQIKVVIRADISPDTYGKVAVISGGGSGHEPAHAGYVGEGMLTAAICGDVFTSPPVDSILAGIRAVTGPKGCLLIVKNYTGDRLNFGLAAEQAKSEGYEVEMVIVGDDCALPPPRGITGRRGLAGTVLVHKIAGAAADAGLSLSEVAAEAKHASEMVGTMGVALSVCTLPGEVTSDRLGPGLMELGLGIHGEPGAAIADVQPVDIVVSHVLKQILSTETQYVPIKRGSRVVLMINGLGATPLMELMIASGKAVPQLQLEHGLAVDRVYTGCFMTSLDMAGLSISIMKADPAILLRLDAPTKAPSWPVGAEGHRPPAKIPVPVPPSRSKTNKEVLNHPQELNEQGRILEFAIDVAAKAIICIRDQLNDWDSKVGDGDCGSTMYRGAVAILEDMKKCYPFNDPAETVNEIGASIGRSMGGTSGILYVIFCKAAYASLNGNPVIAAEQWAKALEAGIAAVSKYGGASAGYRTMLDALIPASSVHISMNRG
;
A
#
# COMPACT_ATOMS: atom_id res chain seq x y z
N MET A 1 -5.07 27.02 14.27
CA MET A 1 -5.26 27.60 12.92
C MET A 1 -5.91 26.51 12.08
N SER A 2 -7.09 26.76 11.49
CA SER A 2 -7.69 25.82 10.54
C SER A 2 -6.79 25.73 9.32
N ILE A 3 -6.12 24.60 9.12
CA ILE A 3 -5.31 24.36 7.93
C ILE A 3 -6.31 24.07 6.82
N HIS A 4 -6.49 24.99 5.87
CA HIS A 4 -7.19 24.65 4.63
C HIS A 4 -6.44 23.49 3.96
N ALA A 5 -7.16 22.44 3.60
CA ALA A 5 -6.54 21.29 2.98
C ALA A 5 -5.91 21.68 1.64
N LYS A 6 -4.71 21.17 1.40
CA LYS A 6 -3.97 21.40 0.16
C LYS A 6 -4.44 20.38 -0.86
N LYS A 7 -5.11 20.84 -1.93
CA LYS A 7 -5.52 20.01 -3.07
C LYS A 7 -5.01 20.62 -4.37
N LEU A 8 -4.63 19.77 -5.31
CA LEU A 8 -4.22 20.17 -6.66
C LEU A 8 -5.47 20.25 -7.54
N ILE A 9 -6.20 21.35 -7.42
CA ILE A 9 -7.46 21.63 -8.12
C ILE A 9 -7.54 23.11 -8.47
N ASN A 10 -8.32 23.45 -9.50
CA ASN A 10 -8.66 24.85 -9.80
C ASN A 10 -9.86 25.30 -8.95
N ASP A 11 -11.09 25.04 -9.43
CA ASP A 11 -12.34 25.34 -8.74
C ASP A 11 -12.91 24.07 -8.08
N PRO A 12 -13.17 24.06 -6.75
CA PRO A 12 -13.85 22.97 -6.05
C PRO A 12 -15.16 22.48 -6.70
N ASN A 13 -15.89 23.34 -7.40
CA ASN A 13 -17.15 22.99 -8.07
C ASN A 13 -16.93 22.34 -9.45
N ALA A 14 -15.75 22.53 -10.05
CA ALA A 14 -15.40 22.00 -11.37
C ALA A 14 -14.63 20.67 -11.31
N VAL A 15 -14.22 20.21 -10.11
CA VAL A 15 -13.31 19.07 -9.93
C VAL A 15 -13.73 17.79 -10.66
N VAL A 16 -15.03 17.48 -10.69
CA VAL A 16 -15.53 16.28 -11.37
C VAL A 16 -15.44 16.42 -12.88
N THR A 17 -15.75 17.60 -13.40
CA THR A 17 -15.67 17.89 -14.84
C THR A 17 -14.22 17.86 -15.31
N GLU A 18 -13.32 18.55 -14.62
CA GLU A 18 -11.89 18.56 -14.94
C GLU A 18 -11.27 17.15 -14.82
N PHE A 19 -11.72 16.35 -13.84
CA PHE A 19 -11.35 14.95 -13.74
C PHE A 19 -11.76 14.15 -14.99
N ILE A 20 -13.02 14.29 -15.44
CA ILE A 20 -13.51 13.57 -16.63
C ILE A 20 -12.73 14.01 -17.88
N GLU A 21 -12.49 15.30 -18.05
CA GLU A 21 -11.68 15.85 -19.15
C GLU A 21 -10.28 15.25 -19.18
N GLY A 22 -9.59 15.22 -18.03
CA GLY A 22 -8.28 14.57 -17.92
C GLY A 22 -8.32 13.06 -18.17
N LEU A 23 -9.40 12.39 -17.76
CA LEU A 23 -9.59 10.96 -17.97
C LEU A 23 -9.74 10.62 -19.47
N VAL A 24 -10.57 11.34 -20.21
CA VAL A 24 -10.80 11.07 -21.64
C VAL A 24 -9.59 11.44 -22.50
N GLU A 25 -8.84 12.48 -22.12
CA GLU A 25 -7.57 12.82 -22.77
C GLU A 25 -6.51 11.73 -22.54
N THR A 26 -6.51 11.09 -21.37
CA THR A 26 -5.57 10.02 -21.02
C THR A 26 -5.93 8.69 -21.68
N TYR A 27 -7.23 8.39 -21.83
CA TYR A 27 -7.71 7.09 -22.31
C TYR A 27 -8.61 7.25 -23.54
N PRO A 28 -8.06 7.16 -24.77
CA PRO A 28 -8.81 7.35 -26.02
C PRO A 28 -9.97 6.36 -26.26
N GLY A 29 -10.04 5.27 -25.48
CA GLY A 29 -11.17 4.35 -25.49
C GLY A 29 -12.40 4.86 -24.72
N LEU A 30 -12.32 6.04 -24.12
CA LEU A 30 -13.39 6.69 -23.36
C LEU A 30 -13.87 7.96 -24.06
N GLN A 31 -15.14 8.29 -23.84
CA GLN A 31 -15.77 9.53 -24.27
C GLN A 31 -16.58 10.14 -23.13
N TYR A 32 -16.64 11.47 -23.13
CA TYR A 32 -17.50 12.24 -22.24
C TYR A 32 -18.76 12.64 -23.02
N LEU A 33 -19.94 12.27 -22.51
CA LEU A 33 -21.22 12.67 -23.10
C LEU A 33 -21.42 14.19 -22.97
N ASP A 34 -21.56 14.87 -24.11
CA ASP A 34 -21.77 16.31 -24.17
C ASP A 34 -23.20 16.68 -23.72
N GLY A 35 -23.31 17.15 -22.48
CA GLY A 35 -24.50 17.78 -21.91
C GLY A 35 -24.13 18.78 -20.83
N PHE A 36 -23.02 19.49 -21.05
CA PHE A 36 -22.37 20.37 -20.08
C PHE A 36 -23.29 21.46 -19.53
N PRO A 37 -23.11 21.86 -18.26
CA PRO A 37 -22.28 21.24 -17.21
C PRO A 37 -22.99 20.14 -16.38
N GLN A 38 -24.26 19.84 -16.66
CA GLN A 38 -25.10 19.01 -15.77
C GLN A 38 -24.93 17.50 -15.99
N ILE A 39 -24.61 17.09 -17.21
CA ILE A 39 -24.43 15.69 -17.58
C ILE A 39 -22.95 15.35 -17.44
N LYS A 40 -22.62 14.49 -16.48
CA LYS A 40 -21.26 14.04 -16.14
C LYS A 40 -21.16 12.53 -16.33
N VAL A 41 -21.10 12.10 -17.60
CA VAL A 41 -21.19 10.68 -17.97
C VAL A 41 -20.00 10.27 -18.83
N VAL A 42 -19.27 9.28 -18.37
CA VAL A 42 -18.18 8.65 -19.13
C VAL A 42 -18.70 7.37 -19.77
N ILE A 43 -18.51 7.23 -21.08
CA ILE A 43 -18.91 6.05 -21.85
C ILE A 43 -17.70 5.48 -22.58
N ARG A 44 -17.81 4.23 -23.02
CA ARG A 44 -16.87 3.64 -23.99
C ARG A 44 -17.02 4.33 -25.35
N ALA A 45 -15.90 4.63 -26.01
CA ALA A 45 -15.86 5.29 -27.31
C ALA A 45 -16.35 4.43 -28.48
N ASP A 46 -16.40 3.10 -28.30
CA ASP A 46 -16.81 2.13 -29.33
C ASP A 46 -18.31 1.79 -29.28
N ILE A 47 -19.11 2.56 -28.52
CA ILE A 47 -20.53 2.31 -28.33
C ILE A 47 -21.37 3.12 -29.31
N SER A 48 -22.27 2.43 -29.99
CA SER A 48 -23.38 3.01 -30.73
C SER A 48 -24.63 2.18 -30.41
N PRO A 49 -25.67 2.75 -29.75
CA PRO A 49 -26.85 2.01 -29.29
C PRO A 49 -27.50 1.15 -30.38
N ASP A 50 -27.62 1.68 -31.59
CA ASP A 50 -28.27 1.02 -32.73
C ASP A 50 -27.55 -0.26 -33.17
N THR A 51 -26.25 -0.35 -32.87
CA THR A 51 -25.39 -1.49 -33.29
C THR A 51 -24.87 -2.31 -32.11
N TYR A 52 -25.13 -1.90 -30.87
CA TYR A 52 -24.58 -2.56 -29.70
C TYR A 52 -25.35 -3.84 -29.38
N GLY A 53 -24.77 -4.98 -29.76
CA GLY A 53 -25.40 -6.30 -29.67
C GLY A 53 -25.25 -7.02 -28.31
N LYS A 54 -24.79 -6.33 -27.25
CA LYS A 54 -24.57 -6.90 -25.91
C LYS A 54 -25.35 -6.10 -24.85
N VAL A 55 -25.52 -6.68 -23.66
CA VAL A 55 -26.07 -5.96 -22.50
C VAL A 55 -25.14 -4.80 -22.14
N ALA A 56 -25.68 -3.61 -21.94
CA ALA A 56 -24.89 -2.50 -21.39
C ALA A 56 -24.81 -2.60 -19.87
N VAL A 57 -23.63 -2.45 -19.29
CA VAL A 57 -23.44 -2.47 -17.82
C VAL A 57 -23.11 -1.07 -17.35
N ILE A 58 -23.98 -0.47 -16.55
CA ILE A 58 -23.87 0.92 -16.13
C ILE A 58 -23.72 0.97 -14.61
N SER A 59 -22.82 1.81 -14.12
CA SER A 59 -22.73 2.12 -12.69
C SER A 59 -22.50 3.61 -12.49
N GLY A 60 -22.37 4.04 -11.24
CA GLY A 60 -22.19 5.44 -10.89
C GLY A 60 -22.37 5.72 -9.40
N GLY A 61 -22.52 6.99 -9.10
CA GLY A 61 -22.64 7.53 -7.75
C GLY A 61 -21.84 8.83 -7.62
N GLY A 62 -21.70 9.31 -6.39
CA GLY A 62 -20.85 10.47 -6.13
C GLY A 62 -19.40 10.25 -6.53
N SER A 63 -18.74 11.31 -6.97
CA SER A 63 -17.30 11.33 -7.25
C SER A 63 -16.47 11.40 -5.96
N GLY A 64 -15.16 11.22 -6.07
CA GLY A 64 -14.24 11.14 -4.93
C GLY A 64 -13.85 9.72 -4.52
N HIS A 65 -14.19 8.74 -5.36
CA HIS A 65 -13.85 7.32 -5.17
C HIS A 65 -12.95 6.77 -6.27
N GLU A 66 -12.34 7.66 -7.06
CA GLU A 66 -11.56 7.32 -8.22
C GLU A 66 -10.45 6.29 -7.86
N PRO A 67 -10.25 5.25 -8.68
CA PRO A 67 -10.76 5.09 -10.05
C PRO A 67 -12.24 4.65 -10.17
N ALA A 68 -12.92 4.33 -9.07
CA ALA A 68 -14.34 4.01 -9.13
C ALA A 68 -15.18 5.25 -9.50
N HIS A 69 -16.04 5.24 -10.52
CA HIS A 69 -16.33 4.11 -11.44
C HIS A 69 -15.76 4.30 -12.85
N ALA A 70 -15.41 5.53 -13.24
CA ALA A 70 -15.05 5.84 -14.61
C ALA A 70 -13.78 5.12 -15.11
N GLY A 71 -12.83 4.80 -14.21
CA GLY A 71 -11.66 3.98 -14.54
C GLY A 71 -11.99 2.51 -14.82
N TYR A 72 -13.25 2.09 -14.60
CA TYR A 72 -13.76 0.75 -14.90
C TYR A 72 -14.63 0.68 -16.16
N VAL A 73 -14.72 1.79 -16.90
CA VAL A 73 -15.37 1.84 -18.21
C VAL A 73 -14.44 1.24 -19.26
N GLY A 74 -14.92 0.23 -19.98
CA GLY A 74 -14.13 -0.52 -20.96
C GLY A 74 -14.76 -1.86 -21.33
N GLU A 75 -14.36 -2.41 -22.48
CA GLU A 75 -14.73 -3.77 -22.90
C GLU A 75 -14.44 -4.79 -21.78
N GLY A 76 -15.38 -5.70 -21.50
CA GLY A 76 -15.28 -6.67 -20.41
C GLY A 76 -15.56 -6.14 -18.98
N MET A 77 -15.92 -4.86 -18.82
CA MET A 77 -16.36 -4.25 -17.55
C MET A 77 -17.56 -3.31 -17.75
N LEU A 78 -17.51 -2.04 -17.34
CA LEU A 78 -18.62 -1.10 -17.47
C LEU A 78 -18.71 -0.55 -18.89
N THR A 79 -19.92 -0.38 -19.39
CA THR A 79 -20.22 0.37 -20.62
C THR A 79 -20.24 1.87 -20.37
N ALA A 80 -20.75 2.30 -19.21
CA ALA A 80 -20.80 3.70 -18.79
C ALA A 80 -20.67 3.86 -17.27
N ALA A 81 -20.15 5.02 -16.86
CA ALA A 81 -20.12 5.48 -15.48
C ALA A 81 -20.79 6.86 -15.37
N ILE A 82 -21.78 6.97 -14.48
CA ILE A 82 -22.48 8.23 -14.18
C ILE A 82 -21.84 8.87 -12.94
N CYS A 83 -21.17 10.00 -13.13
CA CYS A 83 -20.46 10.73 -12.08
C CYS A 83 -21.36 11.81 -11.49
N GLY A 84 -21.69 11.70 -10.21
CA GLY A 84 -22.29 12.79 -9.46
C GLY A 84 -21.24 13.77 -8.95
N ASP A 85 -21.67 14.81 -8.23
CA ASP A 85 -20.73 15.65 -7.49
C ASP A 85 -20.02 14.85 -6.38
N VAL A 86 -19.01 15.45 -5.76
CA VAL A 86 -18.22 14.77 -4.72
C VAL A 86 -19.13 14.26 -3.60
N PHE A 87 -19.10 12.93 -3.39
CA PHE A 87 -19.93 12.19 -2.43
C PHE A 87 -21.45 12.38 -2.54
N THR A 88 -21.93 12.84 -3.70
CA THR A 88 -23.36 13.08 -3.95
C THR A 88 -23.84 12.27 -5.14
N SER A 89 -24.92 11.50 -4.98
CA SER A 89 -25.53 10.71 -6.06
C SER A 89 -25.82 11.57 -7.29
N PRO A 90 -25.57 11.08 -8.52
CA PRO A 90 -25.86 11.82 -9.74
C PRO A 90 -27.36 12.11 -9.88
N PRO A 91 -27.73 13.23 -10.53
CA PRO A 91 -29.12 13.54 -10.81
C PRO A 91 -29.72 12.54 -11.81
N VAL A 92 -31.04 12.33 -11.72
CA VAL A 92 -31.82 11.39 -12.56
C VAL A 92 -31.57 11.62 -14.04
N ASP A 93 -31.53 12.89 -14.48
CA ASP A 93 -31.32 13.24 -15.89
C ASP A 93 -29.95 12.79 -16.42
N SER A 94 -28.90 12.84 -15.60
CA SER A 94 -27.57 12.34 -15.96
C SER A 94 -27.57 10.82 -16.11
N ILE A 95 -28.27 10.11 -15.22
CA ILE A 95 -28.42 8.64 -15.29
C ILE A 95 -29.21 8.25 -16.55
N LEU A 96 -30.34 8.93 -16.81
CA LEU A 96 -31.14 8.72 -18.02
C LEU A 96 -30.36 9.00 -19.30
N ALA A 97 -29.57 10.08 -19.33
CA ALA A 97 -28.69 10.39 -20.46
C ALA A 97 -27.70 9.25 -20.73
N GLY A 98 -27.08 8.70 -19.66
CA GLY A 98 -26.21 7.53 -19.77
C GLY A 98 -26.94 6.29 -20.31
N ILE A 99 -28.12 5.97 -19.76
CA ILE A 99 -28.93 4.82 -20.23
C ILE A 99 -29.25 4.97 -21.72
N ARG A 100 -29.75 6.12 -22.16
CA ARG A 100 -30.11 6.39 -23.55
C ARG A 100 -28.89 6.31 -24.48
N ALA A 101 -27.73 6.77 -24.02
CA ALA A 101 -26.51 6.83 -24.81
C ALA A 101 -25.86 5.46 -25.07
N VAL A 102 -26.13 4.44 -24.25
CA VAL A 102 -25.42 3.15 -24.36
C VAL A 102 -26.31 1.90 -24.45
N THR A 103 -27.61 2.02 -24.17
CA THR A 103 -28.51 0.87 -24.12
C THR A 103 -29.08 0.54 -25.50
N GLY A 104 -28.65 -0.59 -26.06
CA GLY A 104 -29.22 -1.17 -27.28
C GLY A 104 -30.35 -2.17 -27.03
N PRO A 105 -30.76 -2.97 -28.04
CA PRO A 105 -31.89 -3.91 -27.95
C PRO A 105 -31.74 -5.03 -26.91
N LYS A 106 -30.53 -5.25 -26.38
CA LYS A 106 -30.27 -6.23 -25.31
C LYS A 106 -30.52 -5.69 -23.90
N GLY A 107 -30.86 -4.41 -23.77
CA GLY A 107 -31.10 -3.75 -22.50
C GLY A 107 -29.83 -3.43 -21.71
N CYS A 108 -30.02 -2.92 -20.50
CA CYS A 108 -28.92 -2.57 -19.60
C CYS A 108 -29.12 -3.03 -18.16
N LEU A 109 -28.01 -3.36 -17.50
CA LEU A 109 -27.94 -3.60 -16.07
C LEU A 109 -27.37 -2.36 -15.36
N LEU A 110 -28.08 -1.87 -14.36
CA LEU A 110 -27.61 -0.85 -13.42
C LEU A 110 -27.02 -1.53 -12.18
N ILE A 111 -25.73 -1.31 -11.89
CA ILE A 111 -25.08 -1.75 -10.65
C ILE A 111 -24.96 -0.55 -9.72
N VAL A 112 -25.67 -0.60 -8.59
CA VAL A 112 -25.87 0.56 -7.71
C VAL A 112 -25.36 0.24 -6.31
N LYS A 113 -24.47 1.08 -5.77
CA LYS A 113 -24.01 0.96 -4.37
C LYS A 113 -25.18 1.23 -3.42
N ASN A 114 -25.27 0.52 -2.30
CA ASN A 114 -26.39 0.65 -1.38
C ASN A 114 -26.33 1.91 -0.50
N TYR A 115 -26.56 3.06 -1.14
CA TYR A 115 -26.78 4.37 -0.52
C TYR A 115 -28.16 4.88 -0.90
N THR A 116 -28.84 5.57 0.02
CA THR A 116 -30.22 6.03 -0.22
C THR A 116 -30.33 6.92 -1.46
N GLY A 117 -29.42 7.90 -1.60
CA GLY A 117 -29.39 8.79 -2.75
C GLY A 117 -29.15 8.05 -4.07
N ASP A 118 -28.24 7.08 -4.08
CA ASP A 118 -27.96 6.25 -5.26
C ASP A 118 -29.20 5.41 -5.62
N ARG A 119 -29.81 4.72 -4.65
CA ARG A 119 -30.99 3.87 -4.87
C ARG A 119 -32.20 4.63 -5.41
N LEU A 120 -32.47 5.80 -4.86
CA LEU A 120 -33.63 6.60 -5.28
C LEU A 120 -33.41 7.19 -6.67
N ASN A 121 -32.24 7.77 -6.96
CA ASN A 121 -31.98 8.40 -8.25
C ASN A 121 -31.87 7.37 -9.38
N PHE A 122 -31.12 6.27 -9.18
CA PHE A 122 -31.03 5.21 -10.18
C PHE A 122 -32.34 4.45 -10.34
N GLY A 123 -33.10 4.24 -9.26
CA GLY A 123 -34.41 3.60 -9.31
C GLY A 123 -35.41 4.41 -10.13
N LEU A 124 -35.50 5.73 -9.89
CA LEU A 124 -36.37 6.61 -10.66
C LEU A 124 -35.94 6.69 -12.14
N ALA A 125 -34.64 6.78 -12.41
CA ALA A 125 -34.12 6.74 -13.78
C ALA A 125 -34.44 5.41 -14.49
N ALA A 126 -34.36 4.28 -13.79
CA ALA A 126 -34.70 2.97 -14.35
C ALA A 126 -36.19 2.89 -14.73
N GLU A 127 -37.09 3.34 -13.85
CA GLU A 127 -38.53 3.33 -14.15
C GLU A 127 -38.89 4.27 -15.31
N GLN A 128 -38.24 5.43 -15.39
CA GLN A 128 -38.43 6.34 -16.51
C GLN A 128 -37.87 5.77 -17.83
N ALA A 129 -36.68 5.15 -17.82
CA ALA A 129 -36.14 4.47 -18.99
C ALA A 129 -37.03 3.31 -19.46
N LYS A 130 -37.62 2.53 -18.53
CA LYS A 130 -38.61 1.50 -18.88
C LYS A 130 -39.85 2.09 -19.55
N SER A 131 -40.32 3.25 -19.07
CA SER A 131 -41.45 3.96 -19.70
C SER A 131 -41.12 4.46 -21.11
N GLU A 132 -39.83 4.67 -21.42
CA GLU A 132 -39.32 5.03 -22.75
C GLU A 132 -39.07 3.79 -23.65
N GLY A 133 -39.30 2.58 -23.13
CA GLY A 133 -39.17 1.32 -23.88
C GLY A 133 -37.81 0.63 -23.75
N TYR A 134 -36.93 1.07 -22.84
CA TYR A 134 -35.69 0.37 -22.56
C TYR A 134 -35.90 -0.80 -21.58
N GLU A 135 -35.26 -1.93 -21.88
CA GLU A 135 -35.17 -3.05 -20.93
C GLU A 135 -34.06 -2.76 -19.91
N VAL A 136 -34.44 -2.66 -18.63
CA VAL A 136 -33.52 -2.25 -17.55
C VAL A 136 -33.69 -3.15 -16.33
N GLU A 137 -32.58 -3.74 -15.88
CA GLU A 137 -32.46 -4.43 -14.59
C GLU A 137 -31.58 -3.63 -13.64
N MET A 138 -31.77 -3.82 -12.32
CA MET A 138 -30.97 -3.14 -11.29
C MET A 138 -30.53 -4.09 -10.20
N VAL A 139 -29.22 -4.11 -9.91
CA VAL A 139 -28.61 -4.86 -8.80
C VAL A 139 -28.02 -3.89 -7.79
N ILE A 140 -28.43 -4.05 -6.53
CA ILE A 140 -27.92 -3.26 -5.40
C ILE A 140 -26.77 -4.02 -4.74
N VAL A 141 -25.61 -3.36 -4.58
CA VAL A 141 -24.45 -3.92 -3.90
C VAL A 141 -24.36 -3.37 -2.48
N GLY A 142 -24.46 -4.27 -1.49
CA GLY A 142 -24.32 -3.97 -0.07
C GLY A 142 -23.35 -4.94 0.59
N ASP A 143 -22.06 -4.72 0.38
CA ASP A 143 -20.98 -5.60 0.82
C ASP A 143 -20.35 -5.22 2.17
N ASP A 144 -20.68 -4.06 2.75
CA ASP A 144 -20.12 -3.65 4.04
C ASP A 144 -20.54 -4.56 5.22
N CYS A 145 -19.56 -5.04 5.99
CA CYS A 145 -19.72 -5.92 7.15
C CYS A 145 -19.51 -5.21 8.50
N ALA A 146 -19.22 -3.89 8.49
CA ALA A 146 -18.90 -3.14 9.70
C ALA A 146 -20.03 -3.10 10.73
N LEU A 147 -21.28 -2.93 10.27
CA LEU A 147 -22.43 -2.68 11.15
C LEU A 147 -23.41 -3.86 11.16
N PRO A 148 -23.62 -4.53 12.31
CA PRO A 148 -24.60 -5.62 12.42
C PRO A 148 -26.03 -5.15 12.17
N PRO A 149 -26.85 -5.93 11.44
CA PRO A 149 -28.30 -5.70 11.39
C PRO A 149 -28.87 -5.69 12.83
N PRO A 150 -29.81 -4.79 13.19
CA PRO A 150 -30.62 -3.93 12.33
C PRO A 150 -30.15 -2.47 12.26
N ARG A 151 -28.87 -2.15 12.56
CA ARG A 151 -28.40 -0.75 12.53
C ARG A 151 -28.38 -0.22 11.08
N GLY A 152 -29.47 0.44 10.68
CA GLY A 152 -29.62 1.11 9.39
C GLY A 152 -30.91 0.70 8.66
N ILE A 153 -31.70 1.69 8.24
CA ILE A 153 -32.99 1.48 7.54
C ILE A 153 -32.77 0.88 6.13
N THR A 154 -31.59 1.09 5.56
CA THR A 154 -31.27 0.82 4.14
C THR A 154 -30.44 -0.43 3.89
N GLY A 155 -29.97 -1.12 4.95
CA GLY A 155 -29.08 -2.28 4.86
C GLY A 155 -27.59 -1.93 4.82
N ARG A 156 -26.76 -2.91 4.43
CA ARG A 156 -25.28 -2.81 4.35
C ARG A 156 -24.84 -1.82 3.26
N ARG A 157 -23.89 -0.92 3.55
CA ARG A 157 -23.33 0.03 2.54
C ARG A 157 -22.64 -0.72 1.39
N GLY A 158 -22.57 -0.10 0.22
CA GLY A 158 -21.81 -0.61 -0.94
C GLY A 158 -20.41 0.02 -1.00
N LEU A 159 -19.36 -0.79 -0.87
CA LEU A 159 -17.95 -0.40 -0.80
C LEU A 159 -17.13 -1.06 -1.93
N ALA A 160 -15.84 -1.28 -1.71
CA ALA A 160 -14.87 -1.75 -2.70
C ALA A 160 -15.22 -3.11 -3.36
N GLY A 161 -16.00 -3.97 -2.70
CA GLY A 161 -16.49 -5.22 -3.28
C GLY A 161 -17.35 -5.01 -4.52
N THR A 162 -17.96 -3.83 -4.68
CA THR A 162 -18.69 -3.41 -5.89
C THR A 162 -17.83 -3.53 -7.14
N VAL A 163 -16.52 -3.25 -7.07
CA VAL A 163 -15.62 -3.34 -8.23
C VAL A 163 -15.49 -4.78 -8.75
N LEU A 164 -15.54 -5.77 -7.86
CA LEU A 164 -15.57 -7.19 -8.25
C LEU A 164 -16.88 -7.55 -8.95
N VAL A 165 -18.00 -6.98 -8.50
CA VAL A 165 -19.32 -7.15 -9.13
C VAL A 165 -19.33 -6.55 -10.54
N HIS A 166 -18.72 -5.37 -10.74
CA HIS A 166 -18.54 -4.77 -12.06
C HIS A 166 -17.80 -5.70 -13.01
N LYS A 167 -16.70 -6.31 -12.54
CA LYS A 167 -15.90 -7.22 -13.36
C LYS A 167 -16.70 -8.46 -13.78
N ILE A 168 -17.49 -9.01 -12.85
CA ILE A 168 -18.30 -10.21 -13.11
C ILE A 168 -19.40 -9.90 -14.10
N ALA A 169 -20.18 -8.85 -13.85
CA ALA A 169 -21.27 -8.43 -14.73
C ALA A 169 -20.78 -8.04 -16.13
N GLY A 170 -19.70 -7.26 -16.21
CA GLY A 170 -19.11 -6.84 -17.48
C GLY A 170 -18.58 -8.00 -18.30
N ALA A 171 -17.90 -8.96 -17.68
CA ALA A 171 -17.43 -10.16 -18.36
C ALA A 171 -18.58 -11.10 -18.79
N ALA A 172 -19.67 -11.14 -18.01
CA ALA A 172 -20.88 -11.88 -18.38
C ALA A 172 -21.56 -11.26 -19.59
N ALA A 173 -21.75 -9.93 -19.58
CA ALA A 173 -22.30 -9.18 -20.71
C ALA A 173 -21.42 -9.31 -21.95
N ASP A 174 -20.09 -9.26 -21.79
CA ASP A 174 -19.14 -9.38 -22.89
C ASP A 174 -19.15 -10.78 -23.53
N ALA A 175 -19.41 -11.81 -22.73
CA ALA A 175 -19.64 -13.18 -23.18
C ALA A 175 -21.00 -13.39 -23.88
N GLY A 176 -21.82 -12.33 -24.02
CA GLY A 176 -23.05 -12.34 -24.80
C GLY A 176 -24.28 -12.89 -24.07
N LEU A 177 -24.23 -12.98 -22.73
CA LEU A 177 -25.37 -13.39 -21.92
C LEU A 177 -26.56 -12.42 -22.05
N SER A 178 -27.76 -12.92 -21.78
CA SER A 178 -28.97 -12.10 -21.73
C SER A 178 -29.00 -11.19 -20.49
N LEU A 179 -29.83 -10.14 -20.51
CA LEU A 179 -29.94 -9.18 -19.41
C LEU A 179 -30.25 -9.87 -18.06
N SER A 180 -31.17 -10.84 -18.06
CA SER A 180 -31.55 -11.58 -16.86
C SER A 180 -30.42 -12.45 -16.32
N GLU A 181 -29.64 -13.09 -17.20
CA GLU A 181 -28.46 -13.89 -16.81
C GLU A 181 -27.33 -13.00 -16.26
N VAL A 182 -27.07 -11.86 -16.90
CA VAL A 182 -26.09 -10.87 -16.41
C VAL A 182 -26.51 -10.32 -15.04
N ALA A 183 -27.79 -9.98 -14.86
CA ALA A 183 -28.33 -9.54 -13.58
C ALA A 183 -28.22 -10.64 -12.50
N ALA A 184 -28.48 -11.90 -12.85
CA ALA A 184 -28.34 -13.03 -11.94
C ALA A 184 -26.88 -13.27 -11.50
N GLU A 185 -25.91 -13.23 -12.43
CA GLU A 185 -24.48 -13.34 -12.08
C GLU A 185 -24.01 -12.17 -11.20
N ALA A 186 -24.43 -10.94 -11.52
CA ALA A 186 -24.10 -9.76 -10.73
C ALA A 186 -24.70 -9.81 -9.31
N LYS A 187 -25.96 -10.24 -9.19
CA LYS A 187 -26.62 -10.43 -7.89
C LYS A 187 -25.91 -11.50 -7.07
N HIS A 188 -25.64 -12.66 -7.65
CA HIS A 188 -24.88 -13.73 -6.99
C HIS A 188 -23.52 -13.22 -6.51
N ALA A 189 -22.78 -12.51 -7.36
CA ALA A 189 -21.51 -11.90 -6.97
C ALA A 189 -21.64 -10.95 -5.77
N SER A 190 -22.68 -10.11 -5.75
CA SER A 190 -22.94 -9.17 -4.65
C SER A 190 -23.24 -9.88 -3.32
N GLU A 191 -23.89 -11.04 -3.35
CA GLU A 191 -24.20 -11.87 -2.19
C GLU A 191 -22.99 -12.69 -1.70
N MET A 192 -21.98 -12.87 -2.56
CA MET A 192 -20.76 -13.62 -2.26
C MET A 192 -19.61 -12.75 -1.75
N VAL A 193 -19.78 -11.44 -1.59
CA VAL A 193 -18.71 -10.52 -1.16
C VAL A 193 -19.04 -9.79 0.16
N GLY A 194 -18.02 -9.68 1.00
CA GLY A 194 -18.07 -8.90 2.24
C GLY A 194 -16.82 -8.04 2.38
N THR A 195 -17.01 -6.81 2.82
CA THR A 195 -15.97 -5.77 2.92
C THR A 195 -16.03 -5.10 4.27
N MET A 196 -14.88 -4.77 4.85
CA MET A 196 -14.83 -3.84 5.99
C MET A 196 -13.60 -2.94 5.87
N GLY A 197 -13.81 -1.64 6.10
CA GLY A 197 -12.78 -0.60 6.10
C GLY A 197 -12.18 -0.33 7.48
N VAL A 198 -11.01 0.28 7.48
CA VAL A 198 -10.36 0.88 8.65
C VAL A 198 -9.68 2.17 8.19
N ALA A 199 -9.98 3.28 8.87
CA ALA A 199 -9.45 4.60 8.55
C ALA A 199 -8.51 5.10 9.66
N LEU A 200 -7.39 5.70 9.27
CA LEU A 200 -6.41 6.40 10.12
C LEU A 200 -6.62 7.92 10.11
N SER A 201 -7.30 8.43 9.07
CA SER A 201 -7.78 9.80 8.98
C SER A 201 -9.14 9.85 8.30
N VAL A 202 -9.84 10.96 8.43
CA VAL A 202 -11.00 11.29 7.59
C VAL A 202 -10.52 11.96 6.29
N CYS A 203 -11.27 11.80 5.21
CA CYS A 203 -11.03 12.54 3.98
C CYS A 203 -11.35 14.04 4.13
N THR A 204 -10.77 14.87 3.28
CA THR A 204 -11.14 16.28 3.13
C THR A 204 -11.87 16.52 1.83
N LEU A 205 -13.01 17.19 1.87
CA LEU A 205 -13.73 17.61 0.66
C LEU A 205 -13.00 18.77 -0.05
N PRO A 206 -13.07 18.87 -1.38
CA PRO A 206 -12.59 20.05 -2.11
C PRO A 206 -13.19 21.35 -1.59
N GLY A 207 -12.35 22.36 -1.32
CA GLY A 207 -12.78 23.67 -0.82
C GLY A 207 -13.09 23.72 0.69
N GLU A 208 -13.12 22.58 1.38
CA GLU A 208 -13.50 22.49 2.79
C GLU A 208 -12.30 22.33 3.73
N VAL A 209 -12.56 22.52 5.03
CA VAL A 209 -11.58 22.28 6.10
C VAL A 209 -11.58 20.79 6.46
N THR A 210 -10.39 20.22 6.66
CA THR A 210 -10.25 18.83 7.15
C THR A 210 -10.93 18.69 8.51
N SER A 211 -11.80 17.70 8.65
CA SER A 211 -12.41 17.37 9.95
C SER A 211 -11.37 16.78 10.91
N ASP A 212 -11.45 17.16 12.18
CA ASP A 212 -10.62 16.68 13.28
C ASP A 212 -11.31 15.55 14.08
N ARG A 213 -12.39 14.96 13.54
CA ARG A 213 -13.19 13.92 14.23
C ARG A 213 -12.36 12.70 14.66
N LEU A 214 -11.30 12.38 13.92
CA LEU A 214 -10.37 11.32 14.26
C LEU A 214 -9.03 11.93 14.70
N GLY A 215 -8.78 11.88 16.01
CA GLY A 215 -7.59 12.48 16.63
C GLY A 215 -6.28 11.72 16.36
N PRO A 216 -5.13 12.31 16.72
CA PRO A 216 -3.83 11.69 16.51
C PRO A 216 -3.72 10.37 17.29
N GLY A 217 -3.20 9.33 16.64
CA GLY A 217 -3.03 8.00 17.24
C GLY A 217 -4.31 7.15 17.32
N LEU A 218 -5.43 7.63 16.77
CA LEU A 218 -6.68 6.88 16.68
C LEU A 218 -6.90 6.31 15.28
N MET A 219 -7.69 5.24 15.21
CA MET A 219 -8.23 4.66 13.99
C MET A 219 -9.74 4.41 14.14
N GLU A 220 -10.48 4.43 13.03
CA GLU A 220 -11.90 4.14 13.01
C GLU A 220 -12.19 2.87 12.22
N LEU A 221 -12.76 1.89 12.91
CA LEU A 221 -13.13 0.59 12.36
C LEU A 221 -14.49 0.70 11.66
N GLY A 222 -14.52 0.37 10.38
CA GLY A 222 -15.75 0.38 9.57
C GLY A 222 -16.22 1.75 9.14
N LEU A 223 -15.35 2.76 9.12
CA LEU A 223 -15.69 4.08 8.57
C LEU A 223 -16.11 3.96 7.09
N GLY A 224 -17.18 4.67 6.72
CA GLY A 224 -17.74 4.63 5.37
C GLY A 224 -16.99 5.49 4.36
N ILE A 225 -17.15 5.19 3.06
CA ILE A 225 -16.42 5.90 1.99
C ILE A 225 -16.81 7.36 1.80
N HIS A 226 -17.89 7.85 2.43
CA HIS A 226 -18.22 9.28 2.45
C HIS A 226 -17.95 9.93 3.83
N GLY A 227 -17.19 9.27 4.69
CA GLY A 227 -16.88 9.74 6.04
C GLY A 227 -17.94 9.37 7.09
N GLU A 228 -18.91 8.52 6.76
CA GLU A 228 -19.95 8.10 7.70
C GLU A 228 -19.35 7.34 8.88
N PRO A 229 -19.86 7.55 10.11
CA PRO A 229 -19.34 6.88 11.29
C PRO A 229 -19.25 5.36 11.14
N GLY A 230 -18.15 4.82 11.63
CA GLY A 230 -17.90 3.39 11.67
C GLY A 230 -18.53 2.68 12.86
N ALA A 231 -18.11 1.44 13.06
CA ALA A 231 -18.54 0.61 14.18
C ALA A 231 -17.90 1.04 15.50
N ALA A 232 -16.63 1.46 15.48
CA ALA A 232 -15.88 1.85 16.67
C ALA A 232 -14.67 2.73 16.34
N ILE A 233 -14.27 3.57 17.30
CA ILE A 233 -12.98 4.28 17.31
C ILE A 233 -12.08 3.59 18.35
N ALA A 234 -10.81 3.38 18.01
CA ALA A 234 -9.82 2.74 18.87
C ALA A 234 -8.43 3.35 18.66
N ASP A 235 -7.50 3.07 19.56
CA ASP A 235 -6.08 3.39 19.35
C ASP A 235 -5.54 2.62 18.14
N VAL A 236 -4.64 3.24 17.37
CA VAL A 236 -3.96 2.58 16.25
C VAL A 236 -3.27 1.30 16.76
N GLN A 237 -3.55 0.19 16.08
CA GLN A 237 -3.01 -1.13 16.42
C GLN A 237 -1.99 -1.60 15.38
N PRO A 238 -1.10 -2.55 15.73
CA PRO A 238 -0.32 -3.31 14.77
C PRO A 238 -1.21 -3.93 13.68
N VAL A 239 -0.72 -3.91 12.43
CA VAL A 239 -1.47 -4.34 11.25
C VAL A 239 -1.96 -5.79 11.32
N ASP A 240 -1.25 -6.68 12.01
CA ASP A 240 -1.67 -8.06 12.25
C ASP A 240 -2.95 -8.15 13.09
N ILE A 241 -3.11 -7.28 14.08
CA ILE A 241 -4.32 -7.15 14.91
C ILE A 241 -5.46 -6.56 14.10
N VAL A 242 -5.20 -5.50 13.33
CA VAL A 242 -6.20 -4.85 12.46
C VAL A 242 -6.75 -5.84 11.44
N VAL A 243 -5.87 -6.54 10.71
CA VAL A 243 -6.26 -7.55 9.72
C VAL A 243 -7.05 -8.69 10.38
N SER A 244 -6.60 -9.19 11.54
CA SER A 244 -7.32 -10.25 12.26
C SER A 244 -8.72 -9.82 12.65
N HIS A 245 -8.89 -8.60 13.15
CA HIS A 245 -10.19 -8.05 13.52
C HIS A 245 -11.12 -7.94 12.30
N VAL A 246 -10.63 -7.35 11.21
CA VAL A 246 -11.41 -7.18 9.97
C VAL A 246 -11.83 -8.53 9.38
N LEU A 247 -10.93 -9.51 9.32
CA LEU A 247 -11.24 -10.85 8.81
C LEU A 247 -12.27 -11.56 9.69
N LYS A 248 -12.14 -11.47 11.03
CA LYS A 248 -13.11 -12.05 11.97
C LYS A 248 -14.51 -11.46 11.77
N GLN A 249 -14.60 -10.16 11.54
CA GLN A 249 -15.89 -9.50 11.33
C GLN A 249 -16.54 -9.94 10.01
N ILE A 250 -15.78 -9.99 8.90
CA ILE A 250 -16.30 -10.41 7.59
C ILE A 250 -16.71 -11.89 7.61
N LEU A 251 -15.93 -12.74 8.28
CA LEU A 251 -16.12 -14.20 8.34
C LEU A 251 -16.95 -14.65 9.56
N SER A 252 -17.59 -13.72 10.27
CA SER A 252 -18.33 -14.04 11.50
C SER A 252 -19.48 -15.01 11.24
N THR A 253 -19.52 -16.08 12.03
CA THR A 253 -20.62 -17.06 12.01
C THR A 253 -21.90 -16.52 12.66
N GLU A 254 -21.81 -15.42 13.40
CA GLU A 254 -22.97 -14.78 14.04
C GLU A 254 -23.76 -13.92 13.05
N THR A 255 -23.05 -13.14 12.24
CA THR A 255 -23.69 -12.27 11.23
C THR A 255 -23.95 -12.97 9.91
N GLN A 256 -23.13 -13.97 9.56
CA GLN A 256 -23.20 -14.75 8.33
C GLN A 256 -23.32 -13.89 7.06
N TYR A 257 -22.62 -12.73 7.02
CA TYR A 257 -22.71 -11.80 5.89
C TYR A 257 -22.36 -12.40 4.53
N VAL A 258 -21.46 -13.39 4.55
CA VAL A 258 -21.01 -14.10 3.36
C VAL A 258 -21.00 -15.60 3.66
N PRO A 259 -21.50 -16.48 2.77
CA PRO A 259 -21.61 -17.91 3.02
C PRO A 259 -20.27 -18.66 2.85
N ILE A 260 -19.24 -18.24 3.59
CA ILE A 260 -17.89 -18.80 3.60
C ILE A 260 -17.71 -19.75 4.79
N LYS A 261 -17.11 -20.91 4.53
CA LYS A 261 -16.71 -21.90 5.55
C LYS A 261 -15.30 -22.40 5.26
N ARG A 262 -14.65 -23.01 6.26
CA ARG A 262 -13.37 -23.72 6.07
C ARG A 262 -13.44 -24.65 4.84
N GLY A 263 -12.39 -24.63 4.02
CA GLY A 263 -12.32 -25.33 2.73
C GLY A 263 -12.92 -24.55 1.55
N SER A 264 -13.56 -23.40 1.78
CA SER A 264 -14.01 -22.53 0.69
C SER A 264 -12.83 -21.89 -0.03
N ARG A 265 -13.06 -21.59 -1.31
CA ARG A 265 -12.17 -20.81 -2.16
C ARG A 265 -12.57 -19.35 -2.09
N VAL A 266 -11.60 -18.44 -2.06
CA VAL A 266 -11.86 -17.00 -1.91
C VAL A 266 -10.94 -16.15 -2.78
N VAL A 267 -11.45 -14.98 -3.14
CA VAL A 267 -10.71 -13.85 -3.73
C VAL A 267 -10.53 -12.81 -2.63
N LEU A 268 -9.31 -12.31 -2.48
CA LEU A 268 -8.96 -11.25 -1.53
C LEU A 268 -8.70 -9.94 -2.30
N MET A 269 -9.29 -8.84 -1.85
CA MET A 269 -8.91 -7.49 -2.27
C MET A 269 -8.49 -6.68 -1.05
N ILE A 270 -7.28 -6.13 -1.10
CA ILE A 270 -6.78 -5.09 -0.19
C ILE A 270 -6.87 -3.76 -0.94
N ASN A 271 -7.81 -2.93 -0.54
CA ASN A 271 -8.10 -1.65 -1.18
C ASN A 271 -7.59 -0.50 -0.31
N GLY A 272 -6.76 0.38 -0.86
CA GLY A 272 -6.39 1.65 -0.22
C GLY A 272 -7.51 2.68 -0.36
N LEU A 273 -7.75 3.47 0.69
CA LEU A 273 -8.79 4.49 0.71
C LEU A 273 -8.33 5.85 0.15
N GLY A 274 -7.11 5.95 -0.37
CA GLY A 274 -6.58 7.16 -0.99
C GLY A 274 -5.12 7.40 -0.61
N ALA A 275 -4.88 7.86 0.62
CA ALA A 275 -3.57 8.34 1.06
C ALA A 275 -2.66 7.26 1.68
N THR A 276 -3.10 6.00 1.74
CA THR A 276 -2.28 4.90 2.28
C THR A 276 -1.25 4.42 1.25
N PRO A 277 0.06 4.48 1.57
CA PRO A 277 1.11 4.01 0.68
C PRO A 277 0.97 2.53 0.31
N LEU A 278 1.37 2.18 -0.91
CA LEU A 278 1.36 0.78 -1.39
C LEU A 278 2.14 -0.16 -0.47
N MET A 279 3.21 0.32 0.18
CA MET A 279 3.98 -0.45 1.16
C MET A 279 3.09 -0.98 2.30
N GLU A 280 2.24 -0.13 2.86
CA GLU A 280 1.33 -0.50 3.95
C GLU A 280 0.25 -1.49 3.46
N LEU A 281 -0.29 -1.28 2.26
CA LEU A 281 -1.24 -2.21 1.65
C LEU A 281 -0.60 -3.60 1.40
N MET A 282 0.66 -3.64 0.97
CA MET A 282 1.41 -4.90 0.78
C MET A 282 1.70 -5.59 2.11
N ILE A 283 1.97 -4.84 3.18
CA ILE A 283 2.10 -5.39 4.53
C ILE A 283 0.77 -6.03 4.95
N ALA A 284 -0.36 -5.34 4.79
CA ALA A 284 -1.69 -5.89 5.10
C ALA A 284 -2.00 -7.15 4.29
N SER A 285 -1.71 -7.14 2.99
CA SER A 285 -1.85 -8.31 2.09
C SER A 285 -1.00 -9.49 2.58
N GLY A 286 0.25 -9.22 2.96
CA GLY A 286 1.19 -10.20 3.51
C GLY A 286 0.77 -10.79 4.86
N LYS A 287 -0.16 -10.15 5.59
CA LYS A 287 -0.80 -10.71 6.80
C LYS A 287 -2.10 -11.42 6.50
N ALA A 288 -2.95 -10.84 5.64
CA ALA A 288 -4.28 -11.36 5.35
C ALA A 288 -4.22 -12.73 4.66
N VAL A 289 -3.32 -12.93 3.69
CA VAL A 289 -3.23 -14.21 2.95
C VAL A 289 -2.88 -15.39 3.88
N PRO A 290 -1.82 -15.35 4.72
CA PRO A 290 -1.54 -16.43 5.66
C PRO A 290 -2.65 -16.64 6.69
N GLN A 291 -3.27 -15.58 7.25
CA GLN A 291 -4.36 -15.74 8.21
C GLN A 291 -5.58 -16.46 7.59
N LEU A 292 -5.97 -16.09 6.37
CA LEU A 292 -7.03 -16.78 5.63
C LEU A 292 -6.70 -18.25 5.40
N GLN A 293 -5.46 -18.58 5.00
CA GLN A 293 -5.06 -19.94 4.68
C GLN A 293 -4.87 -20.83 5.91
N LEU A 294 -4.16 -20.34 6.93
CA LEU A 294 -3.73 -21.14 8.07
C LEU A 294 -4.78 -21.16 9.18
N GLU A 295 -5.33 -20.00 9.53
CA GLU A 295 -6.26 -19.87 10.66
C GLU A 295 -7.69 -20.20 10.21
N HIS A 296 -8.16 -19.58 9.13
CA HIS A 296 -9.52 -19.79 8.61
C HIS A 296 -9.64 -21.01 7.68
N GLY A 297 -8.52 -21.57 7.21
CA GLY A 297 -8.53 -22.77 6.36
C GLY A 297 -9.16 -22.54 4.98
N LEU A 298 -8.94 -21.36 4.39
CA LEU A 298 -9.50 -20.95 3.11
C LEU A 298 -8.44 -21.00 2.01
N ALA A 299 -8.84 -21.39 0.80
CA ALA A 299 -7.96 -21.35 -0.37
C ALA A 299 -8.07 -19.96 -1.03
N VAL A 300 -7.00 -19.18 -0.99
CA VAL A 300 -6.95 -17.83 -1.59
C VAL A 300 -6.50 -17.93 -3.05
N ASP A 301 -7.43 -17.86 -3.99
CA ASP A 301 -7.16 -18.06 -5.43
C ASP A 301 -6.62 -16.82 -6.13
N ARG A 302 -7.12 -15.63 -5.74
CA ARG A 302 -6.70 -14.34 -6.30
C ARG A 302 -6.50 -13.34 -5.17
N VAL A 303 -5.53 -12.45 -5.37
CA VAL A 303 -5.23 -11.35 -4.46
C VAL A 303 -5.07 -10.09 -5.30
N TYR A 304 -5.87 -9.08 -5.01
CA TYR A 304 -5.75 -7.73 -5.57
C TYR A 304 -5.27 -6.79 -4.46
N THR A 305 -4.29 -5.94 -4.74
CA THR A 305 -3.76 -4.98 -3.75
C THR A 305 -3.46 -3.67 -4.47
N GLY A 306 -4.07 -2.58 -4.01
CA GLY A 306 -3.98 -1.27 -4.65
C GLY A 306 -5.14 -0.36 -4.25
N CYS A 307 -5.34 0.75 -4.96
CA CYS A 307 -6.49 1.64 -4.79
C CYS A 307 -7.53 1.33 -5.87
N PHE A 308 -8.69 0.81 -5.47
CA PHE A 308 -9.76 0.40 -6.37
C PHE A 308 -11.03 1.23 -6.17
N MET A 309 -11.36 1.54 -4.92
CA MET A 309 -12.44 2.46 -4.56
C MET A 309 -11.97 3.29 -3.37
N THR A 310 -11.61 4.54 -3.64
CA THR A 310 -11.01 5.44 -2.65
C THR A 310 -12.09 6.22 -1.89
N SER A 311 -11.64 7.06 -0.97
CA SER A 311 -12.40 8.15 -0.36
C SER A 311 -11.47 9.37 -0.33
N LEU A 312 -11.25 9.98 -1.50
CA LEU A 312 -10.34 11.11 -1.70
C LEU A 312 -8.94 10.84 -1.10
N ASP A 313 -8.55 11.63 -0.09
CA ASP A 313 -7.26 11.61 0.61
C ASP A 313 -7.34 10.89 1.97
N MET A 314 -8.35 10.03 2.17
CA MET A 314 -8.45 9.21 3.38
C MET A 314 -7.26 8.27 3.50
N ALA A 315 -6.54 8.35 4.63
CA ALA A 315 -5.57 7.33 5.00
C ALA A 315 -6.34 6.17 5.64
N GLY A 316 -6.20 4.99 5.08
CA GLY A 316 -6.86 3.77 5.52
C GLY A 316 -6.89 2.71 4.43
N LEU A 317 -7.46 1.56 4.78
CA LEU A 317 -7.66 0.46 3.84
C LEU A 317 -9.00 -0.23 4.08
N SER A 318 -9.48 -0.96 3.10
CA SER A 318 -10.55 -1.94 3.27
C SER A 318 -10.12 -3.31 2.77
N ILE A 319 -10.63 -4.35 3.43
CA ILE A 319 -10.44 -5.74 3.01
C ILE A 319 -11.78 -6.24 2.49
N SER A 320 -11.79 -6.74 1.26
CA SER A 320 -12.93 -7.46 0.69
C SER A 320 -12.59 -8.94 0.51
N ILE A 321 -13.48 -9.81 0.97
CA ILE A 321 -13.42 -11.25 0.75
C ILE A 321 -14.62 -11.65 -0.10
N MET A 322 -14.37 -12.18 -1.28
CA MET A 322 -15.40 -12.77 -2.14
C MET A 322 -15.25 -14.29 -2.14
N LYS A 323 -16.32 -15.02 -1.85
CA LYS A 323 -16.35 -16.46 -2.06
C LYS A 323 -16.24 -16.75 -3.55
N ALA A 324 -15.28 -17.58 -3.92
CA ALA A 324 -15.01 -17.94 -5.29
C ALA A 324 -15.63 -19.29 -5.64
N ASP A 325 -16.27 -19.33 -6.80
CA ASP A 325 -16.61 -20.55 -7.53
C ASP A 325 -15.99 -20.48 -8.95
N PRO A 326 -16.00 -21.57 -9.73
CA PRO A 326 -15.40 -21.57 -11.06
C PRO A 326 -15.96 -20.50 -12.01
N ALA A 327 -17.24 -20.12 -11.87
CA ALA A 327 -17.86 -19.09 -12.71
C ALA A 327 -17.31 -17.71 -12.34
N ILE A 328 -17.27 -17.37 -11.04
CA ILE A 328 -16.66 -16.12 -10.54
C ILE A 328 -15.21 -16.00 -11.00
N LEU A 329 -14.40 -17.06 -10.84
CA LEU A 329 -12.99 -17.03 -11.24
C LEU A 329 -12.85 -16.82 -12.75
N LEU A 330 -13.64 -17.51 -13.57
CA LEU A 330 -13.65 -17.33 -15.01
C LEU A 330 -13.96 -15.88 -15.40
N ARG A 331 -14.94 -15.24 -14.75
CA ARG A 331 -15.31 -13.84 -15.04
C ARG A 331 -14.26 -12.84 -14.57
N LEU A 332 -13.63 -13.08 -13.42
CA LEU A 332 -12.54 -12.24 -12.90
C LEU A 332 -11.30 -12.30 -13.81
N ASP A 333 -10.99 -13.48 -14.34
CA ASP A 333 -9.84 -13.72 -15.21
C ASP A 333 -10.09 -13.30 -16.68
N ALA A 334 -11.35 -13.09 -17.08
CA ALA A 334 -11.67 -12.65 -18.43
C ALA A 334 -11.01 -11.30 -18.77
N PRO A 335 -10.53 -11.09 -20.01
CA PRO A 335 -9.85 -9.86 -20.40
C PRO A 335 -10.76 -8.64 -20.27
N THR A 336 -10.16 -7.46 -20.07
CA THR A 336 -10.85 -6.19 -20.11
C THR A 336 -9.93 -5.08 -20.63
N LYS A 337 -10.52 -4.05 -21.26
CA LYS A 337 -9.85 -2.82 -21.65
C LYS A 337 -10.08 -1.66 -20.68
N ALA A 338 -10.73 -1.91 -19.55
CA ALA A 338 -10.94 -0.91 -18.50
C ALA A 338 -9.59 -0.41 -17.94
N PRO A 339 -9.32 0.90 -17.91
CA PRO A 339 -8.02 1.45 -17.53
C PRO A 339 -7.47 1.01 -16.17
N SER A 340 -8.35 0.82 -15.19
CA SER A 340 -7.97 0.67 -13.79
C SER A 340 -8.22 -0.73 -13.21
N TRP A 341 -8.58 -1.71 -14.05
CA TRP A 341 -8.62 -3.11 -13.61
C TRP A 341 -7.19 -3.66 -13.54
N PRO A 342 -6.76 -4.21 -12.39
CA PRO A 342 -5.42 -4.76 -12.28
C PRO A 342 -5.27 -5.97 -13.21
N VAL A 343 -4.11 -6.12 -13.84
CA VAL A 343 -3.77 -7.36 -14.54
C VAL A 343 -3.83 -8.50 -13.52
N GLY A 344 -4.75 -9.44 -13.72
CA GLY A 344 -4.92 -10.57 -12.82
C GLY A 344 -3.62 -11.36 -12.74
N ALA A 345 -3.09 -11.56 -11.53
CA ALA A 345 -1.98 -12.46 -11.32
C ALA A 345 -2.47 -13.90 -11.57
N GLU A 346 -2.24 -14.41 -12.78
CA GLU A 346 -2.55 -15.80 -13.15
C GLU A 346 -1.81 -16.81 -12.24
N GLY A 347 -2.43 -17.99 -12.12
CA GLY A 347 -2.07 -19.01 -11.14
C GLY A 347 -0.87 -19.88 -11.52
N HIS A 348 0.26 -19.62 -10.86
CA HIS A 348 1.08 -20.60 -10.12
C HIS A 348 1.95 -19.74 -9.20
N ARG A 349 1.80 -19.83 -7.87
CA ARG A 349 2.64 -19.04 -6.95
C ARG A 349 3.90 -19.85 -6.64
N PRO A 350 5.04 -19.60 -7.31
CA PRO A 350 6.29 -20.22 -6.91
C PRO A 350 6.63 -19.82 -5.46
N PRO A 351 7.55 -20.54 -4.79
CA PRO A 351 7.99 -20.17 -3.45
C PRO A 351 8.40 -18.69 -3.39
N ALA A 352 7.78 -17.92 -2.50
CA ALA A 352 8.02 -16.48 -2.37
C ALA A 352 9.46 -16.14 -1.97
N LYS A 353 10.21 -17.13 -1.45
CA LYS A 353 11.61 -16.99 -1.05
C LYS A 353 12.43 -18.07 -1.73
N ILE A 354 13.44 -17.65 -2.47
CA ILE A 354 14.53 -18.51 -2.90
C ILE A 354 15.77 -18.21 -2.05
N PRO A 355 16.58 -19.22 -1.70
CA PRO A 355 17.82 -18.97 -0.99
C PRO A 355 18.74 -18.09 -1.85
N VAL A 356 19.41 -17.13 -1.21
CA VAL A 356 20.44 -16.31 -1.87
C VAL A 356 21.54 -17.25 -2.38
N PRO A 357 21.99 -17.14 -3.65
CA PRO A 357 23.16 -17.85 -4.12
C PRO A 357 24.38 -17.42 -3.30
N VAL A 358 24.85 -18.31 -2.42
CA VAL A 358 26.08 -18.08 -1.65
C VAL A 358 27.26 -18.38 -2.58
N PRO A 359 28.23 -17.47 -2.77
CA PRO A 359 29.45 -17.77 -3.51
C PRO A 359 30.14 -19.00 -2.89
N PRO A 360 30.78 -19.88 -3.70
CA PRO A 360 31.57 -20.97 -3.13
C PRO A 360 32.60 -20.36 -2.19
N SER A 361 32.50 -20.70 -0.90
CA SER A 361 33.33 -20.15 0.15
C SER A 361 34.80 -20.25 -0.23
N ARG A 362 35.49 -19.11 -0.38
CA ARG A 362 36.95 -19.02 -0.45
C ARG A 362 37.52 -19.26 0.95
N SER A 363 37.37 -20.48 1.45
CA SER A 363 38.02 -20.94 2.68
C SER A 363 38.05 -22.47 2.68
N LYS A 364 38.99 -23.00 1.89
CA LYS A 364 39.50 -24.39 1.97
C LYS A 364 40.98 -24.40 2.35
N THR A 365 41.41 -23.42 3.13
CA THR A 365 42.72 -23.43 3.80
C THR A 365 42.48 -23.07 5.26
N ASN A 366 42.56 -24.09 6.11
CA ASN A 366 42.58 -24.08 7.57
C ASN A 366 41.32 -23.58 8.28
N LYS A 367 40.31 -24.47 8.32
CA LYS A 367 39.47 -24.60 9.52
C LYS A 367 40.30 -25.24 10.64
N GLU A 368 41.25 -24.50 11.20
CA GLU A 368 41.36 -24.58 12.64
C GLU A 368 40.14 -23.85 13.18
N VAL A 369 39.28 -24.65 13.80
CA VAL A 369 38.13 -24.14 14.50
C VAL A 369 38.67 -23.21 15.59
N LEU A 370 38.41 -21.90 15.48
CA LEU A 370 38.56 -20.93 16.57
C LEU A 370 37.50 -21.25 17.65
N ASN A 371 37.59 -22.45 18.24
CA ASN A 371 36.80 -22.90 19.37
C ASN A 371 37.70 -22.89 20.60
N HIS A 372 37.78 -21.73 21.26
CA HIS A 372 37.78 -21.51 22.71
C HIS A 372 38.12 -20.03 22.96
N PRO A 373 37.51 -19.37 23.97
CA PRO A 373 37.80 -17.98 24.27
C PRO A 373 39.27 -17.89 24.70
N GLN A 374 40.12 -17.31 23.86
CA GLN A 374 41.41 -16.85 24.35
C GLN A 374 41.12 -15.81 25.44
N GLU A 375 41.80 -15.92 26.59
CA GLU A 375 41.82 -14.82 27.54
C GLU A 375 42.22 -13.56 26.78
N LEU A 376 41.36 -12.53 26.88
CA LEU A 376 41.64 -11.27 26.23
C LEU A 376 42.89 -10.65 26.86
N ASN A 377 43.85 -10.30 26.02
CA ASN A 377 44.97 -9.51 26.48
C ASN A 377 44.47 -8.10 26.87
N GLU A 378 45.34 -7.28 27.48
CA GLU A 378 44.96 -5.93 27.92
C GLU A 378 44.38 -5.08 26.77
N GLN A 379 44.99 -5.15 25.59
CA GLN A 379 44.53 -4.41 24.41
C GLN A 379 43.16 -4.90 23.91
N GLY A 380 42.92 -6.21 23.92
CA GLY A 380 41.66 -6.82 23.54
C GLY A 380 40.51 -6.40 24.47
N ARG A 381 40.77 -6.32 25.79
CA ARG A 381 39.78 -5.82 26.76
C ARG A 381 39.44 -4.34 26.55
N ILE A 382 40.45 -3.52 26.25
CA ILE A 382 40.25 -2.10 25.94
C ILE A 382 39.43 -1.96 24.65
N LEU A 383 39.75 -2.74 23.62
CA LEU A 383 39.06 -2.70 22.34
C LEU A 383 37.60 -3.16 22.47
N GLU A 384 37.35 -4.27 23.17
CA GLU A 384 35.99 -4.74 23.49
C GLU A 384 35.18 -3.65 24.21
N PHE A 385 35.75 -3.06 25.26
CA PHE A 385 35.09 -2.01 26.03
C PHE A 385 34.80 -0.76 25.18
N ALA A 386 35.76 -0.32 24.37
CA ALA A 386 35.59 0.86 23.51
C ALA A 386 34.48 0.67 22.47
N ILE A 387 34.42 -0.52 21.85
CA ILE A 387 33.37 -0.88 20.87
C ILE A 387 32.00 -0.89 21.55
N ASP A 388 31.87 -1.53 22.72
CA ASP A 388 30.62 -1.62 23.48
C ASP A 388 30.09 -0.22 23.85
N VAL A 389 30.96 0.65 24.39
CA VAL A 389 30.59 2.02 24.77
C VAL A 389 30.19 2.85 23.56
N ALA A 390 30.95 2.79 22.45
CA ALA A 390 30.64 3.55 21.25
C ALA A 390 29.31 3.12 20.61
N ALA A 391 29.06 1.81 20.50
CA ALA A 391 27.81 1.30 19.94
C ALA A 391 26.60 1.68 20.81
N LYS A 392 26.72 1.60 22.15
CA LYS A 392 25.67 2.04 23.07
C LYS A 392 25.41 3.54 22.98
N ALA A 393 26.46 4.36 22.82
CA ALA A 393 26.30 5.80 22.65
C ALA A 393 25.48 6.14 21.39
N ILE A 394 25.75 5.47 20.27
CA ILE A 394 24.98 5.62 19.02
C ILE A 394 23.51 5.22 19.23
N ILE A 395 23.26 4.10 19.92
CA ILE A 395 21.90 3.65 20.23
C ILE A 395 21.12 4.70 21.02
N CYS A 396 21.76 5.34 22.01
CA CYS A 396 21.11 6.34 22.86
C CYS A 396 20.70 7.62 22.12
N ILE A 397 21.38 7.99 21.03
CA ILE A 397 21.10 9.21 20.27
C ILE A 397 20.25 8.98 19.02
N ARG A 398 19.68 7.78 18.82
CA ARG A 398 18.88 7.40 17.63
C ARG A 398 17.84 8.45 17.26
N ASP A 399 16.98 8.81 18.20
CA ASP A 399 15.83 9.67 17.91
C ASP A 399 16.27 11.13 17.65
N GLN A 400 17.35 11.59 18.29
CA GLN A 400 17.93 12.90 18.04
C GLN A 400 18.55 12.99 16.64
N LEU A 401 19.27 11.96 16.21
CA LEU A 401 19.83 11.90 14.85
C LEU A 401 18.73 11.93 13.78
N ASN A 402 17.62 11.21 13.98
CA ASN A 402 16.48 11.28 13.07
C ASN A 402 15.82 12.68 13.06
N ASP A 403 15.67 13.33 14.22
CA ASP A 403 15.10 14.68 14.28
C ASP A 403 15.99 15.71 13.54
N TRP A 404 17.31 15.66 13.73
CA TRP A 404 18.24 16.55 13.02
C TRP A 404 18.24 16.29 11.52
N ASP A 405 18.24 15.02 11.12
CA ASP A 405 18.22 14.62 9.72
C ASP A 405 16.89 15.02 9.05
N SER A 406 15.75 14.91 9.74
CA SER A 406 14.43 15.27 9.20
C SER A 406 14.28 16.75 8.81
N LYS A 407 15.21 17.63 9.24
CA LYS A 407 15.17 19.06 8.88
C LYS A 407 15.51 19.31 7.42
N VAL A 408 16.39 18.50 6.83
CA VAL A 408 16.90 18.68 5.45
C VAL A 408 17.14 17.38 4.68
N GLY A 409 17.31 16.26 5.37
CA GLY A 409 17.41 14.91 4.84
C GLY A 409 16.08 14.16 4.90
N ASP A 410 16.14 12.83 4.93
CA ASP A 410 14.98 11.94 4.93
C ASP A 410 14.54 11.51 6.34
N GLY A 411 15.31 11.86 7.38
CA GLY A 411 14.95 11.61 8.78
C GLY A 411 15.22 10.18 9.23
N ASP A 412 16.11 9.47 8.53
CA ASP A 412 16.39 8.05 8.79
C ASP A 412 17.80 7.78 9.34
N CYS A 413 18.67 8.79 9.39
CA CYS A 413 20.08 8.64 9.74
C CYS A 413 20.28 7.91 11.08
N GLY A 414 19.55 8.31 12.12
CA GLY A 414 19.59 7.67 13.44
C GLY A 414 19.14 6.21 13.42
N SER A 415 18.06 5.91 12.70
CA SER A 415 17.57 4.54 12.49
C SER A 415 18.60 3.67 11.77
N THR A 416 19.32 4.23 10.80
CA THR A 416 20.40 3.55 10.06
C THR A 416 21.60 3.28 10.96
N MET A 417 22.05 4.26 11.74
CA MET A 417 23.16 4.11 12.70
C MET A 417 22.83 3.11 13.83
N TYR A 418 21.59 3.13 14.34
CA TYR A 418 21.10 2.19 15.34
C TYR A 418 21.20 0.73 14.88
N ARG A 419 20.80 0.43 13.64
CA ARG A 419 20.90 -0.93 13.06
C ARG A 419 22.34 -1.43 13.04
N GLY A 420 23.29 -0.58 12.64
CA GLY A 420 24.72 -0.88 12.65
C GLY A 420 25.24 -1.17 14.06
N ALA A 421 24.92 -0.29 15.02
CA ALA A 421 25.37 -0.43 16.40
C ALA A 421 24.81 -1.70 17.07
N VAL A 422 23.53 -2.04 16.84
CA VAL A 422 22.95 -3.30 17.34
C VAL A 422 23.64 -4.52 16.74
N ALA A 423 23.89 -4.52 15.42
CA ALA A 423 24.59 -5.62 14.76
C ALA A 423 26.01 -5.82 15.30
N ILE A 424 26.75 -4.73 15.55
CA ILE A 424 28.07 -4.78 16.20
C ILE A 424 27.98 -5.41 17.59
N LEU A 425 27.05 -4.96 18.44
CA LEU A 425 26.88 -5.51 19.81
C LEU A 425 26.47 -6.98 19.82
N GLU A 426 25.76 -7.45 18.80
CA GLU A 426 25.39 -8.86 18.65
C GLU A 426 26.55 -9.72 18.13
N ASP A 427 27.28 -9.25 17.13
CA ASP A 427 28.38 -9.97 16.48
C ASP A 427 29.63 -10.01 17.38
N MET A 428 29.91 -8.93 18.12
CA MET A 428 31.07 -8.85 19.00
C MET A 428 31.04 -9.91 20.11
N LYS A 429 29.84 -10.35 20.52
CA LYS A 429 29.65 -11.45 21.49
C LYS A 429 29.90 -12.84 20.89
N LYS A 430 29.91 -12.95 19.56
CA LYS A 430 29.91 -14.23 18.83
C LYS A 430 31.23 -14.50 18.12
N CYS A 431 31.79 -13.50 17.44
CA CYS A 431 32.81 -13.74 16.42
C CYS A 431 33.93 -12.72 16.30
N TYR A 432 34.00 -11.68 17.14
CA TYR A 432 35.07 -10.67 17.00
C TYR A 432 36.40 -11.15 17.60
N PRO A 433 37.50 -11.13 16.82
CA PRO A 433 38.81 -11.55 17.30
C PRO A 433 39.52 -10.40 18.02
N PHE A 434 39.07 -10.01 19.22
CA PHE A 434 39.56 -8.79 19.91
C PHE A 434 41.08 -8.71 20.15
N ASN A 435 41.78 -9.86 20.21
CA ASN A 435 43.24 -9.90 20.32
C ASN A 435 43.96 -9.57 18.98
N ASP A 436 43.22 -9.51 17.87
CA ASP A 436 43.64 -9.03 16.55
C ASP A 436 42.84 -7.76 16.20
N PRO A 437 43.40 -6.56 16.47
CA PRO A 437 42.69 -5.32 16.21
C PRO A 437 42.39 -5.05 14.74
N ALA A 438 43.25 -5.50 13.82
CA ALA A 438 43.01 -5.33 12.40
C ALA A 438 41.78 -6.14 12.00
N GLU A 439 41.78 -7.43 12.30
CA GLU A 439 40.66 -8.31 11.95
C GLU A 439 39.36 -7.90 12.68
N THR A 440 39.46 -7.39 13.92
CA THR A 440 38.30 -6.82 14.62
C THR A 440 37.68 -5.63 13.86
N VAL A 441 38.50 -4.71 13.34
CA VAL A 441 38.01 -3.59 12.50
C VAL A 441 37.39 -4.09 11.18
N ASN A 442 37.94 -5.16 10.61
CA ASN A 442 37.38 -5.80 9.43
C ASN A 442 35.98 -6.38 9.70
N GLU A 443 35.81 -7.05 10.84
CA GLU A 443 34.52 -7.61 11.29
C GLU A 443 33.50 -6.51 11.63
N ILE A 444 33.91 -5.39 12.24
CA ILE A 444 33.04 -4.20 12.40
C ILE A 444 32.51 -3.74 11.05
N GLY A 445 33.39 -3.61 10.05
CA GLY A 445 32.99 -3.26 8.68
C GLY A 445 32.02 -4.27 8.06
N ALA A 446 32.20 -5.57 8.34
CA ALA A 446 31.28 -6.60 7.89
C ALA A 446 29.90 -6.52 8.56
N SER A 447 29.85 -6.32 9.88
CA SER A 447 28.59 -6.11 10.63
C SER A 447 27.83 -4.90 10.12
N ILE A 448 28.52 -3.78 9.91
CA ILE A 448 27.97 -2.54 9.32
C ILE A 448 27.44 -2.80 7.91
N GLY A 449 28.25 -3.38 7.03
CA GLY A 449 27.86 -3.58 5.62
C GLY A 449 26.66 -4.50 5.42
N ARG A 450 26.37 -5.38 6.38
CA ARG A 450 25.18 -6.24 6.37
C ARG A 450 23.91 -5.56 6.90
N SER A 451 24.06 -4.61 7.83
CA SER A 451 22.95 -4.10 8.64
C SER A 451 22.57 -2.65 8.32
N MET A 452 23.50 -1.86 7.77
CA MET A 452 23.29 -0.48 7.38
C MET A 452 23.10 -0.37 5.86
N GLY A 453 21.95 0.17 5.45
CA GLY A 453 21.68 0.50 4.05
C GLY A 453 22.16 1.91 3.66
N GLY A 454 22.00 2.25 2.38
CA GLY A 454 22.23 3.61 1.87
C GLY A 454 23.69 4.07 1.89
N THR A 455 23.89 5.37 1.65
CA THR A 455 25.22 6.00 1.57
C THR A 455 25.99 5.87 2.88
N SER A 456 25.33 6.03 4.02
CA SER A 456 25.97 5.91 5.34
C SER A 456 26.60 4.53 5.54
N GLY A 457 25.88 3.45 5.23
CA GLY A 457 26.40 2.09 5.36
C GLY A 457 27.69 1.85 4.58
N ILE A 458 27.70 2.22 3.29
CA ILE A 458 28.90 2.00 2.45
C ILE A 458 30.08 2.88 2.87
N LEU A 459 29.85 4.11 3.33
CA LEU A 459 30.93 5.00 3.80
C LEU A 459 31.62 4.43 5.04
N TYR A 460 30.88 3.90 6.01
CA TYR A 460 31.49 3.26 7.18
C TYR A 460 32.19 1.94 6.82
N VAL A 461 31.68 1.16 5.85
CA VAL A 461 32.41 -0.01 5.33
C VAL A 461 33.74 0.41 4.70
N ILE A 462 33.74 1.45 3.87
CA ILE A 462 34.96 2.00 3.25
C ILE A 462 35.94 2.46 4.33
N PHE A 463 35.46 3.16 5.35
CA PHE A 463 36.25 3.58 6.50
C PHE A 463 36.93 2.38 7.18
N CYS A 464 36.16 1.35 7.55
CA CYS A 464 36.68 0.15 8.22
C CYS A 464 37.66 -0.62 7.32
N LYS A 465 37.41 -0.73 6.01
CA LYS A 465 38.33 -1.42 5.09
C LYS A 465 39.66 -0.69 4.93
N ALA A 466 39.65 0.63 4.89
CA ALA A 466 40.88 1.43 4.84
C ALA A 466 41.65 1.37 6.17
N ALA A 467 40.95 1.45 7.30
CA ALA A 467 41.53 1.27 8.62
C ALA A 467 42.14 -0.14 8.78
N TYR A 468 41.43 -1.20 8.35
CA TYR A 468 41.95 -2.57 8.30
C TYR A 468 43.24 -2.66 7.49
N ALA A 469 43.25 -2.12 6.26
CA ALA A 469 44.43 -2.15 5.40
C ALA A 469 45.63 -1.41 6.02
N SER A 470 45.36 -0.36 6.83
CA SER A 470 46.40 0.38 7.55
C SER A 470 46.93 -0.37 8.78
N LEU A 471 46.10 -1.18 9.45
CA LEU A 471 46.49 -1.93 10.65
C LEU A 471 47.10 -3.29 10.31
N ASN A 472 46.62 -3.94 9.26
CA ASN A 472 47.04 -5.28 8.85
C ASN A 472 48.54 -5.31 8.50
N GLY A 473 49.26 -6.32 8.99
CA GLY A 473 50.70 -6.46 8.79
C GLY A 473 51.59 -5.68 9.77
N ASN A 474 51.03 -4.93 10.72
CA ASN A 474 51.82 -4.31 11.79
C ASN A 474 52.03 -5.30 12.95
N PRO A 475 53.28 -5.48 13.44
CA PRO A 475 53.57 -6.44 14.51
C PRO A 475 53.08 -6.00 15.89
N VAL A 476 52.92 -4.69 16.11
CA VAL A 476 52.38 -4.11 17.35
C VAL A 476 51.48 -2.95 16.97
N ILE A 477 50.25 -2.94 17.50
CA ILE A 477 49.29 -1.85 17.30
C ILE A 477 49.29 -0.97 18.55
N ALA A 478 49.92 0.20 18.45
CA ALA A 478 49.92 1.24 19.47
C ALA A 478 49.08 2.44 19.01
N ALA A 479 49.07 3.51 19.81
CA ALA A 479 48.27 4.71 19.55
C ALA A 479 48.57 5.34 18.17
N GLU A 480 49.83 5.30 17.71
CA GLU A 480 50.23 5.82 16.39
C GLU A 480 49.58 5.04 15.24
N GLN A 481 49.52 3.70 15.35
CA GLN A 481 48.89 2.85 14.32
C GLN A 481 47.38 3.06 14.27
N TRP A 482 46.73 3.27 15.43
CA TRP A 482 45.32 3.65 15.48
C TRP A 482 45.04 5.02 14.86
N ALA A 483 45.91 6.01 15.11
CA ALA A 483 45.80 7.33 14.48
C ALA A 483 45.94 7.24 12.95
N LYS A 484 46.93 6.49 12.46
CA LYS A 484 47.10 6.23 11.01
C LYS A 484 45.90 5.51 10.40
N ALA A 485 45.31 4.56 11.11
CA ALA A 485 44.11 3.85 10.67
C ALA A 485 42.89 4.77 10.59
N LEU A 486 42.72 5.67 11.57
CA LEU A 486 41.69 6.71 11.57
C LEU A 486 41.88 7.67 10.38
N GLU A 487 43.10 8.13 10.13
CA GLU A 487 43.44 8.99 8.97
C GLU A 487 43.15 8.28 7.64
N ALA A 488 43.53 7.00 7.50
CA ALA A 488 43.27 6.21 6.31
C ALA A 488 41.77 6.03 6.06
N GLY A 489 41.00 5.77 7.13
CA GLY A 489 39.54 5.72 7.08
C GLY A 489 38.91 7.03 6.60
N ILE A 490 39.30 8.15 7.21
CA ILE A 490 38.83 9.50 6.85
C ILE A 490 39.18 9.83 5.40
N ALA A 491 40.42 9.57 4.97
CA ALA A 491 40.87 9.81 3.61
C ALA A 491 40.09 8.98 2.59
N ALA A 492 39.79 7.71 2.90
CA ALA A 492 38.99 6.86 2.03
C ALA A 492 37.54 7.35 1.93
N VAL A 493 36.92 7.74 3.05
CA VAL A 493 35.57 8.34 3.06
C VAL A 493 35.54 9.63 2.24
N SER A 494 36.52 10.52 2.42
CA SER A 494 36.62 11.76 1.64
C SER A 494 36.81 11.48 0.14
N LYS A 495 37.71 10.56 -0.21
CA LYS A 495 38.00 10.18 -1.61
C LYS A 495 36.78 9.60 -2.32
N TYR A 496 36.09 8.64 -1.71
CA TYR A 496 35.00 7.92 -2.38
C TYR A 496 33.64 8.58 -2.17
N GLY A 497 33.45 9.33 -1.08
CA GLY A 497 32.24 10.12 -0.81
C GLY A 497 32.25 11.51 -1.45
N GLY A 498 33.40 12.01 -1.90
CA GLY A 498 33.53 13.32 -2.55
C GLY A 498 33.35 14.53 -1.63
N ALA A 499 33.25 14.32 -0.31
CA ALA A 499 33.09 15.37 0.69
C ALA A 499 34.42 15.77 1.34
N SER A 500 34.48 17.00 1.86
CA SER A 500 35.62 17.54 2.61
C SER A 500 35.13 18.35 3.82
N ALA A 501 36.05 18.86 4.64
CA ALA A 501 35.68 19.76 5.74
C ALA A 501 34.90 20.99 5.21
N GLY A 502 33.82 21.34 5.90
CA GLY A 502 32.85 22.39 5.53
C GLY A 502 31.61 21.86 4.81
N TYR A 503 31.56 20.57 4.43
CA TYR A 503 30.47 20.01 3.61
C TYR A 503 29.28 19.52 4.44
N ARG A 504 29.31 19.70 5.77
CA ARG A 504 28.26 19.34 6.73
C ARG A 504 28.00 17.82 6.77
N THR A 505 29.09 17.05 6.86
CA THR A 505 29.10 15.58 6.93
C THR A 505 29.84 15.09 8.19
N MET A 506 29.92 13.77 8.37
CA MET A 506 30.76 13.16 9.43
C MET A 506 32.22 13.63 9.40
N LEU A 507 32.73 14.06 8.25
CA LEU A 507 34.09 14.55 8.09
C LEU A 507 34.34 15.84 8.88
N ASP A 508 33.33 16.66 9.12
CA ASP A 508 33.44 17.90 9.92
C ASP A 508 33.75 17.63 11.40
N ALA A 509 33.38 16.45 11.90
CA ALA A 509 33.74 16.00 13.24
C ALA A 509 35.00 15.14 13.24
N LEU A 510 35.14 14.24 12.25
CA LEU A 510 36.24 13.27 12.20
C LEU A 510 37.59 13.90 11.86
N ILE A 511 37.64 14.87 10.94
CA ILE A 511 38.89 15.53 10.54
C ILE A 511 39.52 16.27 11.74
N PRO A 512 38.78 17.13 12.48
CA PRO A 512 39.32 17.74 13.70
C PRO A 512 39.70 16.71 14.76
N ALA A 513 38.90 15.67 14.98
CA ALA A 513 39.21 14.62 15.96
C ALA A 513 40.54 13.92 15.66
N SER A 514 40.79 13.59 14.39
CA SER A 514 42.05 12.98 13.95
C SER A 514 43.27 13.89 14.18
N SER A 515 43.09 15.21 14.07
CA SER A 515 44.18 16.18 14.25
C SER A 515 44.66 16.34 15.70
N VAL A 516 43.79 16.08 16.69
CA VAL A 516 44.12 16.22 18.13
C VAL A 516 45.04 15.10 18.62
N HIS A 517 44.99 13.90 18.04
CA HIS A 517 45.92 12.82 18.40
C HIS A 517 47.35 13.06 17.91
N ILE A 518 47.53 13.84 16.84
CA ILE A 518 48.85 14.20 16.31
C ILE A 518 49.59 15.17 17.24
N SER A 519 48.87 16.06 17.93
CA SER A 519 49.47 17.06 18.83
C SER A 519 49.86 16.49 20.19
N MET A 520 49.17 15.46 20.69
CA MET A 520 49.48 14.82 21.98
C MET A 520 50.67 13.84 21.94
N ASN A 521 51.01 13.27 20.78
CA ASN A 521 52.19 12.39 20.61
C ASN A 521 53.49 13.13 20.25
N ARG A 522 53.46 14.46 20.17
CA ARG A 522 54.65 15.32 19.94
C ARG A 522 55.11 16.06 21.21
N GLY A 523 54.54 15.72 22.37
CA GLY A 523 54.85 16.31 23.68
C GLY A 523 55.74 15.43 24.53
#